data_AF-A0A1G7W0U5-F1
#
_entry.id   AF-A0A1G7W0U5-F1
#
_cell.length_a   1.000
_cell.length_b   1.000
_cell.length_c   1.000
_cell.angle_alpha   90.00
_cell.angle_beta   90.00
_cell.angle_gamma   90.00
#
_symmetry.space_group_name_H-M   'P 1'
#
loop_
_entity.id
_entity.type
_entity.pdbx_description
1 polymer ?
#
loop_
_entity_poly.entity_id
_entity_poly.type
_entity_poly.pdbx_seq_one_letter_code
_entity_poly.pdbx_strand_id
1 'polypeptide(L)'
;MVIKRSELDSIDFSDIDTGEVIPPVHPGEILRTEFLEPLGMSVNALSKALHVPAPRINDVALGRRSVSADTALRLERYFGVSAEFWLNLQIDYDLRVAREGAGDQIASEIEPLPRPELPKLPQAPRSHTRAAALAASVSHTAAVKPRRKP
;
A
#
# COMPACT_ATOMS: atom_id res chain seq x y z
N MET A 1 10.33 22.37 17.32
CA MET A 1 11.10 22.98 16.22
C MET A 1 10.10 23.74 15.36
N VAL A 2 10.21 25.07 15.31
CA VAL A 2 9.29 25.96 14.57
C VAL A 2 10.11 26.55 13.43
N ILE A 3 9.88 26.09 12.21
CA ILE A 3 10.57 26.61 11.02
C ILE A 3 9.75 27.80 10.52
N LYS A 4 10.38 28.97 10.38
CA LYS A 4 9.71 30.16 9.85
C LYS A 4 9.57 30.01 8.33
N ARG A 5 8.38 30.32 7.80
CA ARG A 5 8.08 30.21 6.35
C ARG A 5 9.04 31.02 5.47
N SER A 6 9.58 32.12 5.97
CA SER A 6 10.57 32.96 5.29
C SER A 6 11.96 32.33 5.15
N GLU A 7 12.26 31.26 5.90
CA GLU A 7 13.52 30.53 5.78
C GLU A 7 13.48 29.48 4.66
N LEU A 8 12.29 29.09 4.17
CA LEU A 8 12.16 28.14 3.04
C LEU A 8 12.59 28.75 1.70
N ASP A 9 12.38 30.05 1.51
CA ASP A 9 12.66 30.73 0.22
C ASP A 9 14.16 30.85 -0.07
N SER A 10 15.02 30.69 0.96
CA SER A 10 16.48 30.78 0.84
C SER A 10 17.19 29.42 0.86
N ILE A 11 16.46 28.32 0.96
CA ILE A 11 17.07 26.99 0.95
C ILE A 11 17.29 26.58 -0.50
N ASP A 12 18.56 26.36 -0.83
CA ASP A 12 18.96 25.78 -2.10
C ASP A 12 18.69 24.27 -2.07
N PHE A 13 17.70 23.83 -2.84
CA PHE A 13 17.33 22.42 -3.00
C PHE A 13 17.93 21.78 -4.26
N SER A 14 18.84 22.48 -4.95
CA SER A 14 19.43 22.00 -6.22
C SER A 14 20.21 20.68 -6.05
N ASP A 15 20.75 20.41 -4.86
CA ASP A 15 21.42 19.14 -4.53
C ASP A 15 20.47 17.94 -4.35
N ILE A 16 19.16 18.18 -4.27
CA ILE A 16 18.13 17.15 -4.01
C ILE A 16 17.28 16.88 -5.26
N ASP A 17 17.15 17.87 -6.14
CA ASP A 17 16.47 17.74 -7.43
C ASP A 17 17.43 17.21 -8.51
N THR A 18 17.89 15.97 -8.34
CA THR A 18 18.73 15.30 -9.36
C THR A 18 17.99 15.08 -10.69
N GLY A 19 16.67 15.31 -10.75
CA GLY A 19 15.83 15.04 -11.91
C GLY A 19 15.70 13.55 -12.25
N GLU A 20 16.26 12.66 -11.43
CA GLU A 20 16.21 11.22 -11.64
C GLU A 20 14.83 10.67 -11.25
N VAL A 21 14.16 10.08 -12.23
CA VAL A 21 12.90 9.36 -12.01
C VAL A 21 13.22 8.06 -11.27
N ILE A 22 12.81 7.98 -10.00
CA ILE A 22 12.92 6.76 -9.20
C ILE A 22 12.12 5.67 -9.92
N PRO A 23 12.65 4.46 -10.14
CA PRO A 23 11.90 3.40 -10.82
C PRO A 23 10.60 3.03 -10.06
N PRO A 24 9.55 2.57 -10.76
CA PRO A 24 8.33 2.11 -10.12
C PRO A 24 8.60 0.84 -9.28
N VAL A 25 8.14 0.83 -8.04
CA VAL A 25 8.38 -0.27 -7.10
C VAL A 25 7.23 -1.27 -7.18
N HIS A 26 7.53 -2.52 -7.55
CA HIS A 26 6.52 -3.57 -7.61
C HIS A 26 6.12 -4.03 -6.19
N PRO A 27 4.84 -4.36 -5.91
CA PRO A 27 4.41 -4.84 -4.58
C PRO A 27 5.18 -6.07 -4.07
N GLY A 28 5.64 -6.89 -5.01
CA GLY A 28 6.49 -8.05 -4.74
C GLY A 28 7.86 -7.72 -4.15
N GLU A 29 8.40 -6.55 -4.46
CA GLU A 29 9.63 -6.05 -3.84
C GLU A 29 9.38 -5.72 -2.39
N ILE A 30 8.32 -4.97 -2.10
CA ILE A 30 7.86 -4.67 -0.73
C ILE A 30 7.59 -5.95 0.06
N LEU A 31 6.91 -6.93 -0.55
CA LEU A 31 6.69 -8.24 0.09
C LEU A 31 8.01 -8.91 0.48
N ARG A 32 9.04 -8.79 -0.36
CA ARG A 32 10.35 -9.42 -0.10
C ARG A 32 11.13 -8.66 0.97
N THR A 33 11.32 -7.36 0.82
CA THR A 33 12.21 -6.55 1.67
C THR A 33 11.59 -6.22 3.02
N GLU A 34 10.29 -5.95 3.07
CA GLU A 34 9.62 -5.49 4.31
C GLU A 34 9.01 -6.64 5.12
N PHE A 35 8.81 -7.82 4.51
CA PHE A 35 8.16 -8.95 5.18
C PHE A 35 9.00 -10.22 5.16
N LEU A 36 9.37 -10.75 3.99
CA LEU A 36 10.05 -12.04 3.93
C LEU A 36 11.46 -12.01 4.51
N GLU A 37 12.27 -11.02 4.16
CA GLU A 37 13.65 -10.88 4.64
C GLU A 37 13.72 -10.64 6.16
N PRO A 38 12.96 -9.71 6.77
CA PRO A 38 12.98 -9.50 8.22
C PRO A 38 12.46 -10.69 9.02
N LEU A 39 11.53 -11.48 8.43
CA LEU A 39 11.00 -12.69 9.06
C LEU A 39 11.86 -13.93 8.82
N GLY A 40 12.93 -13.84 8.00
CA GLY A 40 13.71 -15.01 7.56
C GLY A 40 12.85 -16.06 6.85
N MET A 41 11.77 -15.62 6.19
CA MET A 41 10.73 -16.49 5.65
C MET A 41 10.96 -16.74 4.16
N SER A 42 10.97 -18.01 3.76
CA SER A 42 11.04 -18.37 2.34
C SER A 42 9.68 -18.18 1.64
N VAL A 43 9.72 -17.94 0.32
CA VAL A 43 8.53 -17.94 -0.55
C VAL A 43 7.73 -19.24 -0.42
N ASN A 44 8.40 -20.38 -0.28
CA ASN A 44 7.75 -21.68 -0.09
C ASN A 44 7.04 -21.79 1.26
N ALA A 45 7.58 -21.17 2.31
CA ALA A 45 6.92 -21.12 3.61
C ALA A 45 5.66 -20.24 3.53
N LEU A 46 5.76 -19.05 2.91
CA LEU A 46 4.62 -18.17 2.71
C LEU A 46 3.55 -18.84 1.85
N SER A 47 3.90 -19.50 0.74
CA SER A 47 2.90 -20.13 -0.14
C SER A 47 2.09 -21.22 0.58
N LYS A 48 2.73 -21.98 1.47
CA LYS A 48 2.05 -22.97 2.33
C LYS A 48 1.09 -22.29 3.29
N ALA A 49 1.52 -21.19 3.94
CA ALA A 49 0.69 -20.44 4.87
C ALA A 49 -0.52 -19.78 4.19
N LEU A 50 -0.37 -19.30 2.96
CA LEU A 50 -1.44 -18.70 2.18
C LEU A 50 -2.32 -19.71 1.45
N HIS A 51 -1.99 -21.01 1.51
CA HIS A 51 -2.65 -22.08 0.77
C HIS A 51 -2.74 -21.81 -0.75
N VAL A 52 -1.62 -21.41 -1.35
CA VAL A 52 -1.52 -21.18 -2.80
C VAL A 52 -0.28 -21.89 -3.39
N PRO A 53 -0.25 -22.16 -4.70
CA PRO A 53 0.93 -22.74 -5.33
C PRO A 53 2.17 -21.84 -5.16
N ALA A 54 3.31 -22.44 -4.80
CA ALA A 54 4.58 -21.72 -4.65
C ALA A 54 4.97 -20.86 -5.87
N PRO A 55 4.77 -21.31 -7.13
CA PRO A 55 5.06 -20.47 -8.30
C PRO A 55 4.31 -19.13 -8.29
N ARG A 56 3.09 -19.09 -7.74
CA ARG A 56 2.29 -17.86 -7.64
C ARG A 56 3.01 -16.80 -6.80
N ILE A 57 3.43 -17.17 -5.59
CA ILE A 57 4.10 -16.23 -4.67
C ILE A 57 5.51 -15.92 -5.16
N ASN A 58 6.18 -16.89 -5.77
CA ASN A 58 7.49 -16.67 -6.38
C ASN A 58 7.43 -15.62 -7.50
N ASP A 59 6.44 -15.73 -8.40
CA ASP A 59 6.29 -14.77 -9.49
C ASP A 59 5.89 -13.38 -8.98
N VAL A 60 5.08 -13.30 -7.92
CA VAL A 60 4.77 -12.03 -7.25
C VAL A 60 6.04 -11.41 -6.67
N ALA A 61 6.81 -12.16 -5.87
CA ALA A 61 8.04 -11.68 -5.23
C ALA A 61 9.16 -11.30 -6.20
N LEU A 62 9.12 -11.82 -7.44
CA LEU A 62 10.03 -11.47 -8.53
C LEU A 62 9.51 -10.35 -9.44
N GLY A 63 8.32 -9.79 -9.18
CA GLY A 63 7.74 -8.74 -10.02
C GLY A 63 7.23 -9.22 -11.38
N ARG A 64 7.06 -10.53 -11.56
CA ARG A 64 6.60 -11.13 -12.83
C ARG A 64 5.09 -11.36 -12.87
N ARG A 65 4.41 -11.15 -11.74
CA ARG A 65 2.98 -11.34 -11.58
C ARG A 65 2.42 -10.27 -10.63
N SER A 66 1.33 -9.65 -11.04
CA SER A 66 0.58 -8.70 -10.22
C SER A 66 -0.07 -9.36 -9.01
N VAL A 67 -0.24 -8.57 -7.94
CA VAL A 67 -1.04 -8.97 -6.78
C VAL A 67 -2.53 -8.86 -7.13
N SER A 68 -3.21 -10.00 -7.18
CA SER A 68 -4.68 -10.05 -7.34
C SER A 68 -5.42 -9.82 -6.02
N ALA A 69 -6.71 -9.51 -6.09
CA ALA A 69 -7.56 -9.38 -4.90
C ALA A 69 -7.57 -10.64 -4.01
N ASP A 70 -7.60 -11.85 -4.59
CA ASP A 70 -7.46 -13.11 -3.82
C ASP A 70 -6.11 -13.17 -3.08
N THR A 71 -5.02 -12.79 -3.73
CA THR A 71 -3.70 -12.76 -3.10
C THR A 71 -3.64 -11.71 -1.98
N ALA A 72 -4.20 -10.52 -2.22
CA ALA A 72 -4.25 -9.44 -1.26
C ALA A 72 -5.04 -9.82 0.01
N LEU A 73 -6.22 -10.45 -0.13
CA LEU A 73 -7.01 -10.93 1.01
C LEU A 73 -6.29 -12.01 1.81
N ARG A 74 -5.54 -12.90 1.14
CA ARG A 74 -4.72 -13.91 1.81
C ARG A 74 -3.56 -13.28 2.58
N LEU A 75 -2.87 -12.31 1.98
CA LEU A 75 -1.79 -11.55 2.62
C LEU A 75 -2.33 -10.75 3.81
N GLU A 76 -3.50 -10.13 3.69
CA GLU A 76 -4.18 -9.47 4.81
C GLU A 76 -4.45 -10.43 5.95
N ARG A 77 -5.03 -11.59 5.63
CA ARG A 77 -5.32 -12.59 6.65
C ARG A 77 -4.05 -13.07 7.36
N TYR A 78 -2.92 -13.15 6.66
CA TYR A 78 -1.68 -13.68 7.19
C TYR A 78 -0.82 -12.65 7.94
N PHE A 79 -0.65 -11.45 7.37
CA PHE A 79 0.21 -10.40 7.91
C PHE A 79 -0.55 -9.34 8.71
N GLY A 80 -1.89 -9.31 8.65
CA GLY A 80 -2.72 -8.29 9.30
C GLY A 80 -2.68 -6.93 8.62
N VAL A 81 -2.19 -6.87 7.37
CA VAL A 81 -2.10 -5.64 6.56
C VAL A 81 -3.19 -5.65 5.50
N SER A 82 -4.07 -4.64 5.51
CA SER A 82 -5.27 -4.56 4.66
C SER A 82 -5.04 -4.95 3.19
N ALA A 83 -5.97 -5.64 2.56
CA ALA A 83 -5.90 -5.98 1.14
C ALA A 83 -5.78 -4.73 0.25
N GLU A 84 -6.41 -3.62 0.65
CA GLU A 84 -6.30 -2.33 -0.04
C GLU A 84 -4.87 -1.82 -0.08
N PHE A 85 -4.06 -2.04 0.96
CA PHE A 85 -2.65 -1.66 0.95
C PHE A 85 -1.91 -2.35 -0.20
N TRP A 86 -2.07 -3.68 -0.32
CA TRP A 86 -1.42 -4.46 -1.37
C TRP A 86 -1.91 -4.08 -2.77
N LEU A 87 -3.22 -3.85 -2.92
CA LEU A 87 -3.80 -3.44 -4.20
C LEU A 87 -3.40 -2.00 -4.57
N ASN A 88 -3.29 -1.09 -3.61
CA ASN A 88 -2.85 0.28 -3.88
C ASN A 88 -1.38 0.32 -4.35
N LEU A 89 -0.50 -0.52 -3.78
CA LEU A 89 0.86 -0.69 -4.31
C LEU A 89 0.83 -1.18 -5.76
N GLN A 90 -0.05 -2.13 -6.08
CA GLN A 90 -0.16 -2.66 -7.45
C GLN A 90 -0.67 -1.61 -8.41
N ILE A 91 -1.70 -0.85 -8.03
CA ILE A 91 -2.28 0.23 -8.82
C ILE A 91 -1.23 1.32 -9.08
N ASP A 92 -0.48 1.72 -8.05
CA ASP A 92 0.58 2.72 -8.21
C ASP A 92 1.65 2.24 -9.19
N TYR A 93 2.15 1.02 -9.01
CA TYR A 93 3.12 0.40 -9.91
C TYR A 93 2.59 0.36 -11.36
N ASP A 94 1.39 -0.18 -11.58
CA ASP A 94 0.80 -0.34 -12.91
C ASP A 94 0.58 1.02 -13.59
N LEU A 95 0.10 2.03 -12.85
CA LEU A 95 -0.11 3.37 -13.37
C LEU A 95 1.20 4.05 -13.75
N ARG A 96 2.26 3.87 -12.96
CA ARG A 96 3.57 4.46 -13.25
C ARG A 96 4.20 3.83 -14.49
N VAL A 97 4.20 2.50 -14.58
CA VAL A 97 4.66 1.78 -15.78
C VAL A 97 3.85 2.18 -17.01
N ALA A 98 2.52 2.30 -16.89
CA ALA A 98 1.68 2.71 -18.01
C ALA A 98 1.93 4.17 -18.43
N ARG A 99 2.16 5.08 -17.47
CA ARG A 99 2.51 6.47 -17.76
C ARG A 99 3.86 6.57 -18.48
N GLU A 100 4.85 5.80 -18.05
CA GLU A 100 6.17 5.75 -18.69
C GLU A 100 6.09 5.15 -20.10
N GLY A 101 5.27 4.12 -20.31
CA GLY A 101 5.17 3.44 -21.60
C GLY A 101 4.25 4.09 -22.64
N ALA A 102 3.16 4.72 -22.21
CA ALA A 102 2.11 5.22 -23.10
C ALA A 102 1.57 6.61 -22.74
N GLY A 103 2.06 7.23 -21.66
CA GLY A 103 1.51 8.49 -21.15
C GLY A 103 1.55 9.63 -22.17
N ASP A 104 2.70 9.82 -22.83
CA ASP A 104 2.88 10.89 -23.82
C ASP A 104 2.02 10.68 -25.06
N GLN A 105 1.92 9.43 -25.53
CA GLN A 105 1.05 9.07 -26.65
C GLN A 105 -0.41 9.37 -26.32
N ILE A 106 -0.89 8.90 -25.17
CA ILE A 106 -2.26 9.15 -24.70
C ILE A 106 -2.54 10.65 -24.59
N ALA A 107 -1.60 11.43 -24.07
CA ALA A 107 -1.75 12.88 -23.94
C ALA A 107 -1.83 13.59 -25.31
N SER A 108 -1.16 13.05 -26.34
CA SER A 108 -1.21 13.60 -27.70
C SER A 108 -2.48 13.23 -28.46
N GLU A 109 -3.08 12.07 -28.16
CA GLU A 109 -4.25 11.54 -28.86
C GLU A 109 -5.58 11.96 -28.23
N ILE A 110 -5.60 12.23 -26.92
CA ILE A 110 -6.83 12.52 -26.17
C ILE A 110 -6.91 14.01 -25.81
N GLU A 111 -7.86 14.72 -26.42
CA GLU A 111 -8.23 16.07 -25.99
C GLU A 111 -9.06 16.00 -24.69
N PRO A 112 -8.64 16.66 -23.60
CA PRO A 112 -9.41 16.68 -22.37
C PRO A 112 -10.77 17.33 -22.59
N LEU A 113 -11.83 16.73 -22.05
CA LEU A 113 -13.15 17.35 -22.07
C LEU A 113 -13.04 18.76 -21.43
N PRO A 114 -13.42 19.84 -22.16
CA PRO A 114 -13.46 21.18 -21.60
C PRO A 114 -14.34 21.13 -20.36
N ARG A 115 -13.81 21.48 -19.18
CA ARG A 115 -14.50 21.32 -17.89
C ARG A 115 -15.93 21.87 -17.99
N PRO A 116 -16.96 21.02 -18.14
CA PRO A 116 -18.33 21.49 -17.96
C PRO A 116 -18.51 21.76 -16.47
N GLU A 117 -19.51 22.54 -16.07
CA GLU A 117 -20.03 22.43 -14.71
C GLU A 117 -20.60 21.01 -14.56
N LEU A 118 -19.73 20.04 -14.27
CA LEU A 118 -20.14 18.70 -13.90
C LEU A 118 -21.12 18.88 -12.74
N PRO A 119 -22.29 18.20 -12.78
CA PRO A 119 -23.15 18.15 -11.62
C PRO A 119 -22.27 17.76 -10.44
N LYS A 120 -22.26 18.58 -9.38
CA LYS A 120 -21.50 18.27 -8.16
C LYS A 120 -21.87 16.83 -7.80
N LEU A 121 -20.92 15.91 -7.95
CA LEU A 121 -21.17 14.51 -7.58
C LEU A 121 -21.72 14.54 -6.16
N PRO A 122 -22.79 13.78 -5.86
CA PRO A 122 -23.26 13.66 -4.50
C PRO A 122 -22.03 13.32 -3.66
N GLN A 123 -21.71 14.18 -2.68
CA GLN A 123 -20.57 13.92 -1.81
C GLN A 123 -20.80 12.53 -1.26
N ALA A 124 -19.90 11.60 -1.59
CA ALA A 124 -20.00 10.24 -1.09
C ALA A 124 -20.25 10.35 0.41
N PRO A 125 -21.28 9.67 0.95
CA PRO A 125 -21.56 9.75 2.36
C PRO A 125 -20.24 9.46 3.08
N ARG A 126 -19.84 10.37 3.97
CA ARG A 126 -18.66 10.21 4.82
C ARG A 126 -18.93 9.08 5.83
N SER A 127 -19.19 7.87 5.37
CA SER A 127 -19.41 6.69 6.19
C SER A 127 -18.13 5.87 6.26
N HIS A 128 -17.06 6.48 6.77
CA HIS A 128 -15.96 5.75 7.42
C HIS A 128 -15.87 6.09 8.92
N THR A 129 -16.89 6.73 9.50
CA THR A 129 -16.91 7.07 10.94
C THR A 129 -18.12 6.44 11.65
N ARG A 130 -18.13 5.10 11.74
CA ARG A 130 -18.70 4.41 12.93
C ARG A 130 -18.34 2.93 13.07
N ALA A 131 -17.89 2.24 12.01
CA ALA A 131 -17.43 0.85 12.14
C ALA A 131 -16.03 0.74 12.79
N ALA A 132 -15.19 1.79 12.70
CA ALA A 132 -13.89 1.85 13.37
C ALA A 132 -13.96 2.13 14.89
N ALA A 133 -15.11 2.53 15.43
CA ALA A 133 -15.26 2.89 16.85
C ALA A 133 -15.68 1.72 17.76
N LEU A 134 -16.09 0.56 17.22
CA LEU A 134 -16.57 -0.57 18.04
C LEU A 134 -15.50 -1.65 18.31
N ALA A 135 -14.30 -1.54 17.73
CA ALA A 135 -13.21 -2.49 17.96
C ALA A 135 -12.21 -2.07 19.06
N ALA A 136 -12.33 -0.85 19.60
CA ALA A 136 -11.37 -0.28 20.56
C ALA A 136 -11.86 -0.29 22.03
N SER A 137 -12.79 -1.16 22.42
CA SER A 137 -13.23 -1.26 23.83
C SER A 137 -13.29 -2.66 24.43
N VAL A 138 -12.68 -3.67 23.81
CA VAL A 138 -12.52 -4.97 24.48
C VAL A 138 -11.13 -5.53 24.18
N SER A 139 -10.14 -5.17 24.99
CA SER A 139 -9.02 -6.04 25.44
C SER A 139 -7.94 -5.22 26.16
N HIS A 140 -8.28 -4.71 27.35
CA HIS A 140 -7.27 -4.46 28.38
C HIS A 140 -7.89 -4.76 29.73
N THR A 141 -7.60 -5.96 30.27
CA THR A 141 -7.11 -6.20 31.63
C THR A 141 -7.07 -7.72 31.84
N ALA A 142 -5.90 -8.31 31.61
CA ALA A 142 -5.52 -9.57 32.21
C ALA A 142 -4.21 -9.33 32.96
N ALA A 143 -4.24 -9.38 34.31
CA ALA A 143 -3.15 -9.94 35.12
C ALA A 143 -3.42 -9.89 36.65
N VAL A 144 -3.42 -11.10 37.28
CA VAL A 144 -2.62 -11.47 38.48
C VAL A 144 -3.09 -10.92 39.86
N LYS A 145 -3.28 -11.62 40.99
CA LYS A 145 -3.08 -13.02 41.51
C LYS A 145 -3.62 -13.06 43.00
N PRO A 146 -3.26 -14.00 43.92
CA PRO A 146 -4.01 -15.18 44.42
C PRO A 146 -4.47 -15.16 45.93
N ARG A 147 -5.03 -16.32 46.37
CA ARG A 147 -5.22 -16.86 47.76
C ARG A 147 -6.52 -16.41 48.46
N ARG A 148 -7.24 -17.24 49.23
CA ARG A 148 -6.86 -18.35 50.14
C ARG A 148 -8.10 -19.22 50.45
N LYS A 149 -7.89 -20.51 50.73
CA LYS A 149 -8.81 -21.39 51.46
C LYS A 149 -9.02 -20.89 52.90
N PRO A 150 -10.10 -21.32 53.57
CA PRO A 150 -9.98 -22.45 54.51
C PRO A 150 -10.67 -23.72 54.01
#